data_AF-A0A832Q9N8-F1
#
_entry.id   AF-A0A832Q9N8-F1
#
_cell.length_a   1.000
_cell.length_b   1.000
_cell.length_c   1.000
_cell.angle_alpha   90.00
_cell.angle_beta   90.00
_cell.angle_gamma   90.00
#
_symmetry.space_group_name_H-M   'P 1'
#
loop_
_entity.id
_entity.type
_entity.pdbx_description
1 polymer ?
#
loop_
_entity_poly.entity_id
_entity_poly.type
_entity_poly.pdbx_seq_one_letter_code
_entity_poly.pdbx_strand_id
1 'polypeptide(L)'
;GVGNGISLLIFAGIVAALPSAVGQSLEQVAEGQMAPLALFVVCVVAAGVCAVVVFVERAQRRITVNYAPRQQGRKMYQGQSSHLPLKVNMAGVIPAIFASSFLLFPASLGQWFGQNDGYEFLADLALVLGPGQPLNVLLFTVLIVAFCFFYTSLVFNPKEIAENLKRQGAFIPGIRPGEQTANYVDKVMTRLTTFGAAYMTAICLLPQFLQTSANVPFQLGGTSLLIVVVVCMDFMAQIQSHLMSHQYESLMKKSNIGTFRR
;
A
#
# COMPACT_ATOMS: atom_id res chain seq x y z
N GLY A 1 -12.69 16.41 -1.15
CA GLY A 1 -12.92 14.98 -1.44
C GLY A 1 -12.25 14.15 -0.35
N VAL A 2 -12.75 12.94 -0.11
CA VAL A 2 -12.11 11.97 0.80
C VAL A 2 -11.23 11.06 -0.05
N GLY A 3 -10.00 10.78 0.36
CA GLY A 3 -9.11 9.86 -0.35
C GLY A 3 -8.08 10.52 -1.26
N ASN A 4 -7.15 9.69 -1.74
CA ASN A 4 -6.35 9.99 -2.92
C ASN A 4 -7.20 9.73 -4.18
N GLY A 5 -7.55 10.79 -4.92
CA GLY A 5 -8.51 10.72 -6.02
C GLY A 5 -8.12 9.74 -7.13
N ILE A 6 -6.83 9.65 -7.46
CA ILE A 6 -6.33 8.73 -8.49
C ILE A 6 -6.54 7.27 -8.03
N SER A 7 -6.22 6.97 -6.77
CA SER A 7 -6.39 5.63 -6.20
C SER A 7 -7.85 5.19 -6.15
N LEU A 8 -8.78 6.12 -5.84
CA LEU A 8 -10.21 5.85 -5.84
C LEU A 8 -10.78 5.59 -7.24
N LEU A 9 -10.27 6.30 -8.27
CA LEU A 9 -10.67 6.04 -9.66
C LEU A 9 -10.25 4.64 -10.11
N ILE A 10 -9.00 4.25 -9.81
CA ILE A 10 -8.49 2.91 -10.13
C ILE A 10 -9.28 1.83 -9.36
N PHE A 11 -9.54 2.07 -8.07
CA PHE A 11 -10.36 1.19 -7.24
C PHE A 11 -11.76 0.99 -7.83
N ALA A 12 -12.45 2.08 -8.20
CA ALA A 12 -13.78 2.01 -8.79
C ALA A 12 -13.78 1.23 -10.11
N GLY A 13 -12.75 1.41 -10.95
CA GLY A 13 -12.59 0.65 -12.20
C GLY A 13 -12.44 -0.86 -11.97
N ILE A 14 -11.61 -1.27 -11.01
CA ILE A 14 -11.42 -2.68 -10.66
C ILE A 14 -12.71 -3.27 -10.06
N VAL A 15 -13.36 -2.54 -9.15
CA VAL A 15 -14.58 -3.00 -8.48
C VAL A 15 -15.76 -3.09 -9.45
N ALA A 16 -15.85 -2.21 -10.45
CA ALA A 16 -16.86 -2.30 -11.49
C ALA A 16 -16.69 -3.54 -12.39
N ALA A 17 -15.46 -4.04 -12.55
CA ALA A 17 -15.18 -5.26 -13.32
C ALA A 17 -15.46 -6.56 -12.54
N LEU A 18 -15.46 -6.51 -11.20
CA LEU A 18 -15.66 -7.68 -10.33
C LEU A 18 -16.94 -8.48 -10.64
N PRO A 19 -18.14 -7.87 -10.76
CA PRO A 19 -19.38 -8.60 -11.03
C PRO A 19 -19.33 -9.37 -12.35
N SER A 20 -18.75 -8.77 -13.39
CA SER A 20 -18.60 -9.41 -14.70
C SER A 20 -17.63 -10.60 -14.65
N ALA A 21 -16.53 -10.48 -13.91
CA ALA A 21 -15.55 -11.56 -13.73
C ALA A 21 -16.14 -12.74 -12.96
N VAL A 22 -16.97 -12.48 -11.94
CA VAL A 22 -17.68 -13.51 -11.20
C VAL A 22 -18.74 -14.18 -12.08
N GLY A 23 -19.49 -13.41 -12.88
CA GLY A 23 -20.47 -13.94 -13.83
C GLY A 23 -19.84 -14.91 -14.83
N GLN A 24 -18.74 -14.50 -15.47
CA GLN A 24 -17.98 -15.37 -16.40
C GLN A 24 -17.44 -16.62 -15.72
N SER A 25 -16.96 -16.51 -14.47
CA SER A 25 -16.45 -17.66 -13.72
C SER A 25 -17.56 -18.67 -13.41
N LEU A 26 -18.79 -18.20 -13.13
CA LEU A 26 -19.94 -19.07 -12.89
C LEU A 26 -20.46 -19.70 -14.18
N GLU A 27 -20.44 -18.98 -15.30
CA GLU A 27 -20.76 -19.52 -16.63
C GLU A 27 -19.78 -20.64 -17.01
N GLN A 28 -18.47 -20.45 -16.78
CA GLN A 28 -17.46 -21.49 -17.04
C GLN A 28 -17.67 -22.77 -16.21
N VAL A 29 -18.19 -22.64 -14.99
CA VAL A 29 -18.58 -23.79 -14.17
C VAL A 29 -19.87 -24.44 -14.68
N ALA A 30 -20.84 -23.63 -15.10
CA ALA A 30 -22.11 -24.11 -15.66
C ALA A 30 -21.91 -24.85 -17.00
N GLU A 31 -20.97 -24.39 -17.82
CA GLU A 31 -20.58 -25.02 -19.09
C GLU A 31 -19.67 -26.25 -18.90
N GLY A 32 -19.28 -26.57 -17.66
CA GLY A 32 -18.42 -27.71 -17.35
C GLY A 32 -16.95 -27.53 -17.72
N GLN A 33 -16.54 -26.32 -18.12
CA GLN A 33 -15.14 -25.99 -18.43
C GLN A 33 -14.27 -25.91 -17.16
N MET A 34 -14.90 -25.68 -16.01
CA MET A 34 -14.25 -25.61 -14.70
C MET A 34 -14.93 -26.52 -13.67
N ALA A 35 -14.12 -27.25 -12.91
CA ALA A 35 -14.63 -28.01 -11.78
C ALA A 35 -15.15 -27.04 -10.69
N PRO A 36 -16.35 -27.27 -10.11
CA PRO A 36 -16.86 -26.44 -9.01
C PRO A 36 -15.94 -26.45 -7.79
N LEU A 37 -15.17 -27.54 -7.60
CA LEU A 37 -14.11 -27.63 -6.59
C LEU A 37 -12.99 -26.60 -6.84
N ALA A 38 -12.59 -26.38 -8.10
CA ALA A 38 -11.54 -25.43 -8.44
C ALA A 38 -11.96 -23.99 -8.12
N LEU A 39 -13.22 -23.62 -8.42
CA LEU A 39 -13.78 -22.31 -8.06
C LEU A 39 -13.81 -22.11 -6.54
N PHE A 40 -14.16 -23.13 -5.76
CA PHE A 40 -14.12 -23.05 -4.31
C PHE A 40 -12.69 -22.84 -3.77
N VAL A 41 -11.70 -23.58 -4.28
CA VAL A 41 -10.29 -23.43 -3.90
C VAL A 41 -9.77 -22.02 -4.22
N VAL A 42 -10.11 -21.50 -5.41
CA VAL A 42 -9.82 -20.13 -5.84
C VAL A 42 -10.36 -19.09 -4.86
N CYS A 43 -11.62 -19.21 -4.44
CA CYS A 43 -12.23 -18.30 -3.48
C CYS A 43 -11.52 -18.35 -2.11
N VAL A 44 -11.18 -19.55 -1.63
CA VAL A 44 -10.45 -19.73 -0.36
C VAL A 44 -9.05 -19.12 -0.43
N VAL A 45 -8.32 -19.33 -1.53
CA VAL A 45 -7.00 -18.72 -1.75
C VAL A 45 -7.11 -17.20 -1.82
N ALA A 46 -8.09 -16.65 -2.55
CA ALA A 46 -8.31 -15.21 -2.63
C ALA A 46 -8.59 -14.60 -1.24
N ALA A 47 -9.46 -15.23 -0.45
CA ALA A 47 -9.75 -14.80 0.92
C ALA A 47 -8.52 -14.90 1.84
N GLY A 48 -7.72 -15.97 1.69
CA GLY A 48 -6.47 -16.15 2.42
C GLY A 48 -5.44 -15.07 2.10
N VAL A 49 -5.25 -14.75 0.81
CA VAL A 49 -4.37 -13.65 0.37
C VAL A 49 -4.87 -12.32 0.92
N CYS A 50 -6.17 -12.02 0.83
CA CYS A 50 -6.75 -10.82 1.44
C CYS A 50 -6.46 -10.74 2.96
N ALA A 51 -6.63 -11.84 3.70
CA ALA A 51 -6.38 -11.86 5.13
C ALA A 51 -4.90 -11.60 5.46
N VAL A 52 -3.98 -12.23 4.72
CA VAL A 52 -2.53 -11.98 4.85
C VAL A 52 -2.21 -10.52 4.53
N VAL A 53 -2.80 -9.96 3.48
CA VAL A 53 -2.58 -8.56 3.09
C VAL A 53 -3.03 -7.61 4.21
N VAL A 54 -4.24 -7.80 4.73
CA VAL A 54 -4.78 -6.98 5.82
C VAL A 54 -3.92 -7.12 7.08
N PHE A 55 -3.45 -8.31 7.40
CA PHE A 55 -2.59 -8.56 8.56
C PHE A 55 -1.26 -7.79 8.45
N VAL A 56 -0.59 -7.87 7.29
CA VAL A 56 0.70 -7.22 7.08
C VAL A 56 0.57 -5.70 6.98
N GLU A 57 -0.46 -5.20 6.30
CA GLU A 57 -0.69 -3.75 6.16
C GLU A 57 -1.11 -3.08 7.49
N ARG A 58 -1.74 -3.84 8.39
CA ARG A 58 -2.00 -3.37 9.77
C ARG A 58 -0.77 -3.46 10.67
N ALA A 59 0.28 -4.18 10.25
CA ALA A 59 1.50 -4.30 11.04
C ALA A 59 2.24 -2.96 11.08
N GLN A 60 2.60 -2.57 12.29
CA GLN A 60 3.31 -1.32 12.57
C GLN A 60 4.48 -1.59 13.50
N ARG A 61 5.63 -1.01 13.15
CA ARG A 61 6.78 -0.93 14.03
C ARG A 61 6.65 0.34 14.88
N ARG A 62 6.45 0.16 16.18
CA ARG A 62 6.33 1.27 17.14
C ARG A 62 7.71 1.65 17.66
N ILE A 63 8.14 2.88 17.38
CA ILE A 63 9.35 3.45 17.99
C ILE A 63 8.90 4.30 19.17
N THR A 64 9.34 3.98 20.39
CA THR A 64 9.01 4.77 21.58
C THR A 64 9.71 6.12 21.54
N VAL A 65 8.97 7.19 21.79
CA VAL A 65 9.47 8.55 21.89
C VAL A 65 9.04 9.11 23.23
N ASN A 66 9.98 9.66 23.98
CA ASN A 66 9.69 10.31 25.25
C ASN A 66 9.66 11.82 25.04
N TYR A 67 8.63 12.47 25.56
CA TYR A 67 8.60 13.93 25.63
C TYR A 67 9.40 14.40 26.84
N ALA A 68 10.21 15.42 26.65
CA ALA A 68 10.90 16.07 27.75
C ALA A 68 9.86 16.61 28.75
N PRO A 69 10.06 16.39 30.08
CA PRO A 69 9.16 16.93 31.08
C PRO A 69 9.13 18.45 30.96
N ARG A 70 7.95 19.02 30.77
CA ARG A 70 7.77 20.47 30.79
C ARG A 70 7.44 20.90 32.20
N GLN A 71 8.26 21.78 32.76
CA GLN A 71 7.96 22.43 34.02
C GLN A 71 7.16 23.70 33.71
N GLN A 72 5.88 23.71 34.10
CA GLN A 72 5.04 24.89 34.01
C GLN A 72 4.66 25.31 35.44
N GLY A 73 5.28 26.40 35.91
CA GLY A 73 5.18 26.83 37.31
C GLY A 73 5.91 25.86 38.28
N ARG A 74 5.31 25.63 39.46
CA ARG A 74 5.85 24.77 40.53
C ARG A 74 5.56 23.26 40.35
N LYS A 75 4.85 22.86 39.29
CA LYS A 75 4.49 21.46 39.03
C LYS A 75 5.27 20.93 37.81
N MET A 76 5.99 19.83 38.03
CA MET A 76 6.65 19.08 36.96
C MET A 76 5.64 18.16 36.31
N TYR A 77 5.27 18.43 35.05
CA TYR A 77 4.47 17.49 34.27
C TYR A 77 5.40 16.38 33.78
N GLN A 78 5.13 15.16 34.23
CA GLN A 78 5.91 13.98 33.84
C GLN A 78 5.82 13.80 32.33
N GLY A 79 6.96 13.61 31.68
CA GLY A 79 7.04 13.37 30.25
C GLY A 79 6.25 12.12 29.89
N GLN A 80 5.17 12.29 29.12
CA GLN A 80 4.40 11.15 28.64
C GLN A 80 5.23 10.40 27.60
N SER A 81 5.29 9.07 27.68
CA SER A 81 5.85 8.24 26.62
C SER A 81 4.81 8.08 25.52
N SER A 82 5.19 8.38 24.27
CA SER A 82 4.40 8.11 23.09
C SER A 82 5.13 7.15 22.16
N HIS A 83 4.50 6.79 21.05
CA HIS A 83 5.10 5.97 20.01
C HIS A 83 4.93 6.66 18.66
N LEU A 84 5.99 6.66 17.86
CA LEU A 84 5.94 6.97 16.44
C LEU A 84 5.64 5.67 15.69
N PRO A 85 4.44 5.50 15.13
CA PRO A 85 4.10 4.30 14.37
C PRO A 85 4.68 4.38 12.97
N LEU A 86 5.53 3.42 12.60
CA LEU A 86 5.98 3.23 11.23
C LEU A 86 5.30 1.99 10.65
N LYS A 87 4.51 2.16 9.59
CA LYS A 87 3.91 1.03 8.87
C LYS A 87 4.99 0.17 8.20
N VAL A 88 4.74 -1.13 8.03
CA VAL A 88 5.65 -2.02 7.29
C VAL A 88 5.77 -1.58 5.83
N ASN A 89 4.65 -1.24 5.20
CA ASN A 89 4.60 -0.64 3.88
C ASN A 89 4.24 0.85 4.00
N MET A 90 5.26 1.70 3.91
CA MET A 90 5.07 3.16 3.94
C MET A 90 4.63 3.73 2.59
N ALA A 91 4.91 3.01 1.50
CA ALA A 91 4.57 3.44 0.15
C ALA A 91 3.12 3.12 -0.26
N GLY A 92 2.44 2.27 0.51
CA GLY A 92 1.09 1.78 0.18
C GLY A 92 1.08 1.05 -1.16
N VAL A 93 0.03 1.26 -1.96
CA VAL A 93 -0.20 0.57 -3.25
C VAL A 93 0.52 1.22 -4.42
N ILE A 94 0.87 2.49 -4.27
CA ILE A 94 1.26 3.35 -5.40
C ILE A 94 2.44 2.77 -6.21
N PRO A 95 3.48 2.17 -5.60
CA PRO A 95 4.54 1.50 -6.36
C PRO A 95 4.05 0.36 -7.27
N ALA A 96 3.10 -0.45 -6.80
CA ALA A 96 2.56 -1.56 -7.59
C ALA A 96 1.74 -1.05 -8.78
N ILE A 97 0.99 0.05 -8.59
CA ILE A 97 0.26 0.72 -9.67
C ILE A 97 1.25 1.24 -10.72
N PHE A 98 2.28 1.99 -10.32
CA PHE A 98 3.27 2.52 -11.26
C PHE A 98 4.01 1.41 -12.01
N ALA A 99 4.40 0.35 -11.33
CA ALA A 99 5.02 -0.81 -11.97
C ALA A 99 4.09 -1.42 -13.04
N SER A 100 2.81 -1.58 -12.73
CA SER A 100 1.83 -2.12 -13.68
C SER A 100 1.58 -1.18 -14.87
N SER A 101 1.45 0.12 -14.64
CA SER A 101 1.25 1.10 -15.73
C SER A 101 2.49 1.21 -16.62
N PHE A 102 3.69 1.09 -16.06
CA PHE A 102 4.93 1.11 -16.82
C PHE A 102 5.07 -0.11 -17.73
N LEU A 103 4.60 -1.29 -17.30
CA LEU A 103 4.58 -2.50 -18.14
C LEU A 103 3.49 -2.47 -19.21
N LEU A 104 2.32 -1.92 -18.88
CA LEU A 104 1.22 -1.80 -19.82
C LEU A 104 1.56 -0.85 -20.98
N PHE A 105 2.37 0.18 -20.75
CA PHE A 105 2.68 1.18 -21.76
C PHE A 105 3.37 0.59 -23.02
N PRO A 106 4.50 -0.14 -22.93
CA PRO A 106 5.09 -0.79 -24.10
C PRO A 106 4.19 -1.87 -24.70
N ALA A 107 3.46 -2.63 -23.87
CA ALA A 107 2.56 -3.68 -24.34
C ALA A 107 1.42 -3.10 -25.20
N SER A 108 0.82 -1.98 -24.79
CA SER A 108 -0.20 -1.29 -25.58
C SER A 108 0.36 -0.71 -26.88
N LEU A 109 1.57 -0.14 -26.85
CA LEU A 109 2.23 0.34 -28.08
C LEU A 109 2.48 -0.80 -29.07
N GLY A 110 2.97 -1.95 -28.60
CA GLY A 110 3.16 -3.11 -29.48
C GLY A 110 1.85 -3.69 -30.01
N GLN A 111 0.77 -3.66 -29.24
CA GLN A 111 -0.56 -4.06 -29.74
C GLN A 111 -1.12 -3.11 -30.81
N TRP A 112 -0.91 -1.80 -30.68
CA TRP A 112 -1.46 -0.82 -31.63
C TRP A 112 -0.60 -0.66 -32.90
N PHE A 113 0.72 -0.75 -32.77
CA PHE A 113 1.66 -0.48 -33.86
C PHE A 113 2.35 -1.72 -34.42
N GLY A 114 2.31 -2.86 -33.72
CA GLY A 114 2.98 -4.10 -34.13
C GLY A 114 2.32 -4.83 -35.31
N GLN A 115 1.14 -4.40 -35.78
CA GLN A 115 0.49 -4.93 -36.98
C GLN A 115 0.95 -4.25 -38.28
N ASN A 116 1.80 -3.21 -38.21
CA ASN A 116 2.31 -2.51 -39.38
C ASN A 116 3.69 -3.06 -39.81
N ASP A 117 3.88 -3.27 -41.12
CA ASP A 117 5.16 -3.67 -41.71
C ASP A 117 6.26 -2.67 -41.33
N GLY A 118 7.31 -3.15 -40.64
CA GLY A 118 8.45 -2.36 -40.16
C GLY A 118 8.57 -2.21 -38.65
N TYR A 119 7.56 -2.61 -37.88
CA TYR A 119 7.56 -2.54 -36.41
C TYR A 119 7.52 -3.92 -35.72
N GLU A 120 8.04 -4.97 -36.38
CA GLU A 120 8.13 -6.33 -35.82
C GLU A 120 8.83 -6.38 -34.46
N PHE A 121 9.83 -5.51 -34.25
CA PHE A 121 10.48 -5.36 -32.94
C PHE A 121 9.50 -4.98 -31.81
N LEU A 122 8.49 -4.15 -32.09
CA LEU A 122 7.46 -3.76 -31.10
C LEU A 122 6.47 -4.91 -30.85
N ALA A 123 6.17 -5.72 -31.87
CA ALA A 123 5.33 -6.90 -31.73
C ALA A 123 6.05 -7.97 -30.88
N ASP A 124 7.33 -8.22 -31.14
CA ASP A 124 8.18 -9.11 -30.34
C ASP A 124 8.30 -8.61 -28.90
N LEU A 125 8.49 -7.30 -28.70
CA LEU A 125 8.53 -6.72 -27.35
C LEU A 125 7.23 -6.96 -26.60
N ALA A 126 6.07 -6.79 -27.25
CA ALA A 126 4.76 -7.03 -26.63
C ALA A 126 4.52 -8.52 -26.32
N LEU A 127 4.99 -9.43 -27.17
CA LEU A 127 4.95 -10.86 -26.89
C LEU A 127 5.81 -11.21 -25.68
N VAL A 128 7.03 -10.67 -25.62
CA VAL A 128 7.97 -10.94 -24.53
C VAL A 128 7.54 -10.31 -23.20
N LEU A 129 6.84 -9.17 -23.27
CA LEU A 129 6.16 -8.52 -22.14
C LEU A 129 4.77 -9.10 -21.86
N GLY A 130 4.37 -10.19 -22.52
CA GLY A 130 3.10 -10.86 -22.28
C GLY A 130 2.99 -11.44 -20.86
N PRO A 131 1.77 -11.54 -20.31
CA PRO A 131 1.53 -12.23 -19.05
C PRO A 131 2.00 -13.69 -19.12
N GLY A 132 2.73 -14.15 -18.10
CA GLY A 132 3.22 -15.53 -18.00
C GLY A 132 4.64 -15.77 -18.54
N GLN A 133 5.25 -14.78 -19.19
CA GLN A 133 6.66 -14.87 -19.58
C GLN A 133 7.60 -14.62 -18.39
N PRO A 134 8.74 -15.33 -18.30
CA PRO A 134 9.72 -15.13 -17.22
C PRO A 134 10.36 -13.75 -17.27
N LEU A 135 10.51 -13.15 -18.47
CA LEU A 135 11.04 -11.79 -18.58
C LEU A 135 10.09 -10.75 -17.99
N ASN A 136 8.78 -10.87 -18.26
CA ASN A 136 7.78 -10.00 -17.66
C ASN A 136 7.84 -10.09 -16.12
N VAL A 137 7.87 -11.30 -15.56
CA VAL A 137 7.96 -11.52 -14.10
C VAL A 137 9.20 -10.85 -13.50
N LEU A 138 10.36 -11.01 -14.14
CA LEU A 138 11.61 -10.42 -13.68
C LEU A 138 11.56 -8.88 -13.74
N LEU A 139 11.11 -8.33 -14.87
CA LEU A 139 11.01 -6.89 -15.07
C LEU A 139 10.01 -6.27 -14.09
N PHE A 140 8.84 -6.91 -13.92
CA PHE A 140 7.82 -6.48 -12.95
C PHE A 140 8.36 -6.48 -11.52
N THR A 141 9.09 -7.52 -11.13
CA THR A 141 9.71 -7.64 -9.81
C THR A 141 10.70 -6.50 -9.55
N VAL A 142 11.60 -6.25 -10.51
CA VAL A 142 12.59 -5.17 -10.41
C VAL A 142 11.90 -3.81 -10.31
N LEU A 143 10.86 -3.57 -11.12
CA LEU A 143 10.10 -2.32 -11.07
C LEU A 143 9.40 -2.12 -9.74
N ILE A 144 8.73 -3.14 -9.19
CA ILE A 144 8.06 -3.03 -7.88
C ILE A 144 9.08 -2.64 -6.80
N VAL A 145 10.22 -3.33 -6.75
CA VAL A 145 11.26 -3.05 -5.75
C VAL A 145 11.80 -1.62 -5.95
N ALA A 146 12.15 -1.25 -7.18
CA ALA A 146 12.67 0.09 -7.49
C ALA A 146 11.68 1.21 -7.11
N PHE A 147 10.41 1.09 -7.51
CA PHE A 147 9.39 2.07 -7.18
C PHE A 147 9.07 2.11 -5.69
N CYS A 148 9.15 0.98 -4.98
CA CYS A 148 8.91 0.94 -3.53
C CYS A 148 9.97 1.75 -2.77
N PHE A 149 11.25 1.57 -3.11
CA PHE A 149 12.34 2.36 -2.54
C PHE A 149 12.27 3.83 -2.95
N PHE A 150 12.08 4.10 -4.24
CA PHE A 150 12.00 5.45 -4.77
C PHE A 150 10.86 6.24 -4.12
N TYR A 151 9.64 5.69 -4.12
CA TYR A 151 8.47 6.37 -3.55
C TYR A 151 8.60 6.59 -2.05
N THR A 152 9.11 5.60 -1.30
CA THR A 152 9.31 5.76 0.14
C THR A 152 10.30 6.89 0.45
N SER A 153 11.41 6.98 -0.30
CA SER A 153 12.42 8.03 -0.11
C SER A 153 11.92 9.44 -0.46
N LEU A 154 10.99 9.54 -1.41
CA LEU A 154 10.42 10.82 -1.84
C LEU A 154 9.41 11.35 -0.81
N VAL A 155 8.53 10.48 -0.30
CA VAL A 155 7.45 10.88 0.62
C VAL A 155 7.98 11.08 2.04
N PHE A 156 8.94 10.27 2.48
CA PHE A 156 9.41 10.29 3.85
C PHE A 156 10.84 10.79 3.94
N ASN A 157 11.01 12.00 4.48
CA ASN A 157 12.30 12.58 4.75
C ASN A 157 12.70 12.35 6.24
N PRO A 158 13.67 11.46 6.54
CA PRO A 158 14.08 11.18 7.92
C PRO A 158 14.60 12.40 8.67
N LYS A 159 15.19 13.38 7.95
CA LYS A 159 15.69 14.63 8.54
C LYS A 159 14.55 15.49 9.05
N GLU A 160 13.47 15.62 8.28
CA GLU A 160 12.28 16.37 8.70
C GLU A 160 11.58 15.70 9.88
N ILE A 161 11.49 14.37 9.90
CA ILE A 161 10.93 13.63 11.04
C ILE A 161 11.75 13.91 12.31
N ALA A 162 13.07 13.83 12.22
CA ALA A 162 13.96 14.10 13.35
C ALA A 162 13.87 15.57 13.83
N GLU A 163 13.77 16.52 12.90
CA GLU A 163 13.62 17.93 13.24
C GLU A 163 12.26 18.22 13.89
N ASN A 164 11.19 17.62 13.38
CA ASN A 164 9.84 17.73 13.97
C ASN A 164 9.80 17.13 15.38
N LEU A 165 10.43 15.98 15.61
CA LEU A 165 10.56 15.40 16.95
C LEU A 165 11.30 16.36 17.89
N LYS A 166 12.43 16.93 17.43
CA LYS A 166 13.21 17.90 18.20
C LYS A 166 12.39 19.16 18.53
N ARG A 167 11.66 19.72 17.55
CA ARG A 167 10.78 20.90 17.73
C ARG A 167 9.66 20.63 18.74
N GLN A 168 9.12 19.41 18.77
CA GLN A 168 8.10 18.99 19.73
C GLN A 168 8.66 18.66 21.13
N GLY A 169 9.98 18.74 21.34
CA GLY A 169 10.62 18.34 22.59
C GLY A 169 10.61 16.84 22.84
N ALA A 170 10.43 16.05 21.78
CA ALA A 170 10.36 14.61 21.80
C ALA A 170 11.71 14.01 21.39
N PHE A 171 12.17 12.98 22.08
CA PHE A 171 13.42 12.30 21.76
C PHE A 171 13.28 10.78 21.88
N ILE A 172 14.06 10.07 21.07
CA ILE A 172 14.14 8.60 21.13
C ILE A 172 15.12 8.25 22.25
N PRO A 173 14.72 7.43 23.25
CA PRO A 173 15.62 7.02 24.32
C PRO A 173 16.91 6.38 23.77
N GLY A 174 18.07 6.84 24.26
CA GLY A 174 19.38 6.32 23.85
C GLY A 174 19.98 6.93 22.58
N ILE A 175 19.27 7.84 21.88
CA ILE A 175 19.78 8.48 20.66
C ILE A 175 19.75 10.01 20.82
N ARG A 176 20.86 10.67 20.49
CA ARG A 176 20.97 12.14 20.59
C ARG A 176 20.04 12.82 19.56
N PRO A 177 19.21 13.81 19.96
CA PRO A 177 18.32 14.51 19.04
C PRO A 177 19.05 15.21 17.90
N GLY A 178 18.49 15.13 16.68
CA GLY A 178 19.04 15.75 15.48
C GLY A 178 19.50 14.71 14.47
N GLU A 179 20.74 14.84 13.98
CA GLU A 179 21.27 13.99 12.91
C GLU A 179 21.33 12.51 13.27
N GLN A 180 21.63 12.17 14.53
CA GLN A 180 21.64 10.78 14.99
C GLN A 180 20.22 10.17 15.01
N THR A 181 19.20 10.95 15.34
CA THR A 181 17.79 10.53 15.20
C THR A 181 17.44 10.29 13.74
N ALA A 182 17.86 11.18 12.82
CA ALA A 182 17.60 11.03 11.40
C ALA A 182 18.25 9.74 10.85
N ASN A 183 19.53 9.48 11.17
CA ASN A 183 20.24 8.27 10.73
C ASN A 183 19.62 6.99 11.29
N TYR A 184 19.12 7.02 12.54
CA TYR A 184 18.44 5.87 13.12
C TYR A 184 17.10 5.60 12.42
N VAL A 185 16.28 6.65 12.22
CA VAL A 185 15.01 6.53 11.51
C VAL A 185 15.24 6.02 10.10
N ASP A 186 16.20 6.59 9.35
CA ASP A 186 16.56 6.16 8.01
C ASP A 186 16.95 4.67 7.94
N LYS A 187 17.79 4.19 8.86
CA LYS A 187 18.17 2.78 8.95
C LYS A 187 16.99 1.86 9.25
N VAL A 188 16.04 2.32 10.08
CA VAL A 188 14.82 1.59 10.39
C VAL A 188 13.90 1.55 9.17
N MET A 189 13.71 2.68 8.50
CA MET A 189 12.88 2.84 7.31
C MET A 189 13.40 1.97 6.17
N THR A 190 14.69 2.05 5.85
CA THR A 190 15.31 1.23 4.78
C THR A 190 15.09 -0.27 5.00
N ARG A 191 15.26 -0.76 6.25
CA ARG A 191 15.00 -2.17 6.57
C ARG A 191 13.53 -2.53 6.42
N LEU A 192 12.62 -1.68 6.91
CA LEU A 192 11.17 -1.90 6.77
C LEU A 192 10.76 -1.92 5.30
N THR A 193 11.22 -0.97 4.49
CA THR A 193 10.94 -0.90 3.05
C THR A 193 11.49 -2.11 2.32
N THR A 194 12.63 -2.68 2.74
CA THR A 194 13.16 -3.91 2.15
C THR A 194 12.19 -5.08 2.35
N PHE A 195 11.66 -5.26 3.57
CA PHE A 195 10.64 -6.27 3.85
C PHE A 195 9.32 -5.97 3.14
N GLY A 196 8.90 -4.70 3.11
CA GLY A 196 7.70 -4.24 2.42
C GLY A 196 7.76 -4.53 0.92
N ALA A 197 8.88 -4.21 0.25
CA ALA A 197 9.09 -4.48 -1.17
C ALA A 197 9.04 -5.99 -1.47
N ALA A 198 9.74 -6.81 -0.67
CA ALA A 198 9.71 -8.26 -0.83
C ALA A 198 8.29 -8.85 -0.70
N TYR A 199 7.52 -8.36 0.28
CA TYR A 199 6.13 -8.74 0.48
C TYR A 199 5.23 -8.29 -0.68
N MET A 200 5.36 -7.05 -1.17
CA MET A 200 4.59 -6.52 -2.29
C MET A 200 4.84 -7.33 -3.55
N THR A 201 6.11 -7.64 -3.86
CA THR A 201 6.48 -8.51 -4.96
C THR A 201 5.85 -9.90 -4.80
N ALA A 202 5.95 -10.52 -3.62
CA ALA A 202 5.42 -11.85 -3.39
C ALA A 202 3.90 -11.94 -3.65
N ILE A 203 3.11 -10.96 -3.20
CA ILE A 203 1.66 -10.93 -3.45
C ILE A 203 1.34 -10.70 -4.92
N CYS A 204 2.06 -9.78 -5.57
CA CYS A 204 1.82 -9.49 -6.98
C CYS A 204 2.13 -10.70 -7.88
N LEU A 205 3.19 -11.45 -7.55
CA LEU A 205 3.60 -12.63 -8.33
C LEU A 205 2.79 -13.89 -8.03
N LEU A 206 2.24 -14.04 -6.82
CA LEU A 206 1.59 -15.28 -6.40
C LEU A 206 0.43 -15.67 -7.34
N PRO A 207 -0.51 -14.79 -7.72
CA PRO A 207 -1.57 -15.16 -8.65
C PRO A 207 -1.09 -15.40 -10.08
N GLN A 208 -0.02 -14.72 -10.51
CA GLN A 208 0.59 -14.96 -11.84
C GLN A 208 1.21 -16.36 -11.92
N PHE A 209 1.82 -16.82 -10.83
CA PHE A 209 2.33 -18.19 -10.71
C PHE A 209 1.20 -19.24 -10.63
N LEU A 210 0.10 -18.92 -9.95
CA LEU A 210 -1.07 -19.80 -9.90
C LEU A 210 -1.77 -19.93 -11.25
N GLN A 211 -1.92 -18.84 -12.01
CA GLN A 211 -2.50 -18.90 -13.36
C GLN A 211 -1.67 -19.79 -14.30
N THR A 212 -0.35 -19.66 -14.28
CA THR A 212 0.56 -20.40 -15.17
C THR A 212 0.69 -21.89 -14.80
N SER A 213 0.61 -22.23 -13.50
CA SER A 213 0.74 -23.62 -13.03
C SER A 213 -0.59 -24.38 -12.95
N ALA A 214 -1.68 -23.72 -12.55
CA ALA A 214 -2.97 -24.37 -12.32
C ALA A 214 -3.96 -24.23 -13.50
N ASN A 215 -3.64 -23.44 -14.54
CA ASN A 215 -4.52 -23.14 -15.68
C ASN A 215 -5.93 -22.66 -15.29
N VAL A 216 -6.08 -22.13 -14.08
CA VAL A 216 -7.33 -21.53 -13.64
C VAL A 216 -7.29 -20.05 -14.03
N PRO A 217 -8.19 -19.56 -14.89
CA PRO A 217 -8.27 -18.14 -15.24
C PRO A 217 -8.71 -17.33 -14.02
N PHE A 218 -7.74 -16.98 -13.18
CA PHE A 218 -7.92 -16.09 -12.05
C PHE A 218 -7.99 -14.66 -12.59
N GLN A 219 -9.13 -14.27 -13.14
CA GLN A 219 -9.33 -12.94 -13.78
C GLN A 219 -8.98 -11.77 -12.84
N LEU A 220 -8.97 -12.01 -11.53
CA LEU A 220 -8.55 -11.05 -10.51
C LEU A 220 -7.03 -11.10 -10.28
N GLY A 221 -6.22 -10.49 -11.13
CA GLY A 221 -4.76 -10.48 -10.94
C GLY A 221 -4.32 -10.01 -9.53
N GLY A 222 -3.19 -10.51 -9.02
CA GLY A 222 -2.72 -10.21 -7.65
C GLY A 222 -2.55 -8.73 -7.34
N THR A 223 -2.16 -7.95 -8.34
CA THR A 223 -2.09 -6.48 -8.27
C THR A 223 -3.45 -5.85 -8.02
N SER A 224 -4.51 -6.34 -8.69
CA SER A 224 -5.87 -5.81 -8.54
C SER A 224 -6.44 -6.05 -7.14
N LEU A 225 -6.20 -7.24 -6.58
CA LEU A 225 -6.61 -7.60 -5.23
C LEU A 225 -5.88 -6.74 -4.18
N LEU A 226 -4.57 -6.53 -4.34
CA LEU A 226 -3.78 -5.65 -3.47
C LEU A 226 -4.31 -4.22 -3.50
N ILE A 227 -4.57 -3.69 -4.70
CA ILE A 227 -5.13 -2.34 -4.88
C ILE A 227 -6.47 -2.20 -4.13
N VAL A 228 -7.37 -3.16 -4.30
CA VAL A 228 -8.70 -3.13 -3.67
C VAL A 228 -8.58 -3.09 -2.15
N VAL A 229 -7.79 -3.97 -1.56
CA VAL A 229 -7.67 -4.10 -0.10
C VAL A 229 -7.05 -2.83 0.51
N VAL A 230 -5.94 -2.35 -0.03
CA VAL A 230 -5.21 -1.23 0.58
C VAL A 230 -5.91 0.09 0.35
N VAL A 231 -6.49 0.34 -0.83
CA VAL A 231 -7.27 1.56 -1.05
C VAL A 231 -8.52 1.58 -0.17
N CYS A 232 -9.17 0.43 0.04
CA CYS A 232 -10.29 0.33 0.98
C CYS A 232 -9.87 0.65 2.42
N MET A 233 -8.71 0.14 2.87
CA MET A 233 -8.18 0.47 4.19
C MET A 233 -7.81 1.96 4.33
N ASP A 234 -7.18 2.55 3.32
CA ASP A 234 -6.82 3.97 3.33
C ASP A 234 -8.08 4.86 3.33
N PHE A 235 -9.10 4.48 2.56
CA PHE A 235 -10.40 5.16 2.57
C PHE A 235 -11.06 5.09 3.95
N MET A 236 -11.10 3.91 4.57
CA MET A 236 -11.64 3.75 5.92
C MET A 236 -10.87 4.54 6.97
N ALA A 237 -9.52 4.54 6.90
CA ALA A 237 -8.68 5.31 7.81
C ALA A 237 -8.93 6.82 7.68
N GLN A 238 -9.10 7.31 6.45
CA GLN A 238 -9.40 8.73 6.21
C GLN A 238 -10.80 9.11 6.71
N ILE A 239 -11.81 8.27 6.48
CA ILE A 239 -13.16 8.47 7.05
C ILE A 239 -13.08 8.55 8.58
N GLN A 240 -12.39 7.60 9.23
CA GLN A 240 -12.23 7.60 10.68
C GLN A 240 -11.53 8.87 11.18
N SER A 241 -10.48 9.33 10.48
CA SER A 241 -9.80 10.57 10.85
C SER A 241 -10.71 11.80 10.76
N HIS A 242 -11.57 11.86 9.73
CA HIS A 242 -12.51 12.94 9.54
C HIS A 242 -13.64 12.92 10.59
N LEU A 243 -14.18 11.73 10.89
CA LEU A 243 -15.18 11.55 11.95
C LEU A 243 -14.63 11.91 13.33
N MET A 244 -13.39 11.52 13.64
CA MET A 244 -12.71 11.90 14.88
C MET A 244 -12.54 13.42 15.00
N SER A 245 -12.21 14.11 13.91
CA SER A 245 -12.06 15.57 13.93
C SER A 245 -13.37 16.30 14.30
N HIS A 246 -14.53 15.79 13.86
CA HIS A 246 -15.83 16.33 14.24
C HIS A 246 -16.23 16.02 15.69
N GLN A 247 -15.83 14.87 16.24
CA GLN A 247 -16.07 14.54 17.64
C GLN A 247 -15.26 15.45 18.60
N TYR A 248 -14.07 15.89 18.20
CA TYR A 248 -13.27 16.87 18.96
C TYR A 248 -13.95 18.24 19.08
N GLU A 249 -14.60 18.73 18.02
CA GLU A 249 -15.32 20.00 18.02
C GLU A 249 -16.50 19.99 19.01
N SER A 250 -17.23 18.87 19.08
CA SER A 250 -18.33 18.67 20.04
C SER A 250 -17.85 18.65 21.50
N LEU A 251 -16.69 18.03 21.76
CA LEU A 251 -16.08 18.00 23.10
C LEU A 251 -15.52 19.37 23.52
N MET A 252 -14.90 20.12 22.60
CA MET A 252 -14.43 21.49 22.89
C MET A 252 -15.59 22.48 23.09
N LYS A 253 -16.67 22.37 22.32
CA LYS A 253 -17.86 23.20 22.48
C LYS A 253 -18.57 22.96 23.82
N LYS A 254 -18.51 21.73 24.36
CA LYS A 254 -19.02 21.39 25.70
C LYS A 254 -18.14 21.90 26.84
N SER A 255 -16.86 22.17 26.59
CA SER A 255 -15.91 22.69 27.58
C SER A 255 -15.95 24.22 27.74
N ASN A 256 -16.61 24.95 26.82
CA ASN A 256 -16.72 26.41 26.88
C ASN A 256 -17.96 26.88 27.68
N ILE A 257 -18.19 26.26 28.84
CA ILE A 257 -19.19 26.70 29.82
C ILE A 257 -18.44 27.10 31.09
N GLY A 258 -18.38 28.42 31.34
CA GLY A 258 -18.00 28.96 32.65
C GLY A 258 -16.88 29.98 32.64
N THR A 259 -17.06 31.10 31.95
CA THR A 259 -16.45 32.37 32.39
C THR A 259 -17.04 32.71 33.76
N PHE A 260 -16.52 32.10 34.83
CA PHE A 260 -16.87 32.47 36.20
C PHE A 260 -16.09 33.74 36.53
N ARG A 261 -16.69 34.86 36.10
CA ARG A 261 -16.28 36.20 36.50
C ARG A 261 -17.01 36.50 37.81
N ARG A 262 -16.33 36.32 38.93
CA ARG A 262 -16.56 37.04 40.19
C ARG A 262 -15.22 37.32 40.83
#